data_AF-A0A9J6FB55-F1
#
_entry.id   AF-A0A9J6FB55-F1
#
_cell.length_a   1.000
_cell.length_b   1.000
_cell.length_c   1.000
_cell.angle_alpha   90.00
_cell.angle_beta   90.00
_cell.angle_gamma   90.00
#
_symmetry.space_group_name_H-M   'P 1'
#
loop_
_entity.id
_entity.type
_entity.pdbx_description
1 polymer ?
#
loop_
_entity_poly.entity_id
_entity_poly.type
_entity_poly.pdbx_seq_one_letter_code
_entity_poly.pdbx_strand_id
1 'polypeptide(L)'
;MFCGRQEVALRGTDDCGPIDLAEGFPIKNDGKFRALLRMRAACGDAPLKKHIETSPGNAMYTSPQIQNEIIALCGKIIQSKIVNRVNACGCFSILADEATDISCTAQLCLCVRYVDKHTKEHCVLREDFLDFVPVYDLTGKALAHSLLGTLRSHDLDLTLLCGQGYDGAASMSGT
;
A
#
# COMPACT_ATOMS: atom_id res chain seq x y z
N MET A 1 4.45 -7.89 7.00
CA MET A 1 3.15 -7.27 7.31
C MET A 1 2.11 -8.38 7.46
N PHE A 2 1.71 -8.74 8.69
CA PHE A 2 0.83 -9.89 8.95
C PHE A 2 -0.57 -9.71 8.32
N CYS A 3 -1.26 -8.62 8.67
CA CYS A 3 -2.57 -8.28 8.16
C CYS A 3 -2.63 -8.25 6.63
N GLY A 4 -1.67 -7.58 5.99
CA GLY A 4 -1.59 -7.53 4.51
C GLY A 4 -1.38 -8.89 3.86
N ARG A 5 -0.55 -9.77 4.45
CA ARG A 5 -0.33 -11.13 3.92
C ARG A 5 -1.53 -12.05 4.09
N GLN A 6 -2.35 -11.80 5.10
CA GLN A 6 -3.52 -12.61 5.43
C GLN A 6 -4.82 -12.00 4.90
N GLU A 7 -4.74 -10.90 4.13
CA GLU A 7 -5.92 -10.18 3.60
C GLU A 7 -6.91 -9.75 4.70
N VAL A 8 -6.40 -9.51 5.91
CA VAL A 8 -7.20 -9.08 7.05
C VAL A 8 -7.02 -7.57 7.23
N ALA A 9 -8.14 -6.83 7.31
CA ALA A 9 -8.10 -5.41 7.64
C ALA A 9 -7.33 -5.16 8.94
N LEU A 10 -6.42 -4.17 8.94
CA LEU A 10 -5.67 -3.77 10.14
C LEU A 10 -6.59 -3.15 11.20
N ARG A 11 -7.60 -2.41 10.74
CA ARG A 11 -8.55 -1.68 11.59
C ARG A 11 -9.82 -2.46 11.87
N GLY A 12 -10.41 -2.16 13.01
CA GLY A 12 -11.73 -2.59 13.42
C GLY A 12 -12.69 -1.41 13.60
N THR A 13 -13.78 -1.64 14.34
CA THR A 13 -14.77 -0.61 14.70
C THR A 13 -14.34 0.29 15.84
N ASP A 14 -13.45 -0.18 16.72
CA ASP A 14 -13.01 0.51 17.93
C ASP A 14 -11.47 0.43 18.01
N ASP A 15 -10.74 1.48 17.60
CA ASP A 15 -9.26 1.52 17.61
C ASP A 15 -8.70 2.67 18.49
N CYS A 16 -9.46 3.13 19.49
CA CYS A 16 -9.10 4.26 20.37
C CYS A 16 -9.05 3.87 21.86
N GLY A 17 -8.43 4.71 22.68
CA GLY A 17 -8.34 4.54 24.14
C GLY A 17 -7.06 3.87 24.65
N PRO A 18 -6.92 3.65 25.97
CA PRO A 18 -5.75 3.02 26.58
C PRO A 18 -5.72 1.51 26.28
N ILE A 19 -4.53 0.93 26.05
CA ILE A 19 -4.37 -0.53 25.87
C ILE A 19 -4.08 -1.15 27.23
N ASP A 20 -5.03 -1.94 27.73
CA ASP A 20 -4.83 -2.74 28.94
C ASP A 20 -4.09 -4.04 28.61
N LEU A 21 -3.03 -4.36 29.35
CA LEU A 21 -2.24 -5.59 29.22
C LEU A 21 -2.52 -6.60 30.34
N ALA A 22 -3.53 -6.36 31.20
CA ALA A 22 -3.94 -7.30 32.22
C ALA A 22 -4.27 -8.69 31.65
N GLU A 23 -4.13 -9.73 32.47
CA GLU A 23 -4.43 -11.09 32.03
C GLU A 23 -5.93 -11.24 31.72
N GLY A 24 -6.23 -11.64 30.49
CA GLY A 24 -7.59 -11.82 29.99
C GLY A 24 -7.86 -11.06 28.69
N PHE A 25 -8.99 -11.34 28.06
CA PHE A 25 -9.47 -10.55 26.93
C PHE A 25 -10.22 -9.31 27.44
N PRO A 26 -10.13 -8.15 26.76
CA PRO A 26 -10.94 -7.00 27.12
C PRO A 26 -12.43 -7.34 27.05
N ILE A 27 -13.22 -6.73 27.94
CA ILE A 27 -14.68 -6.93 28.02
C ILE A 27 -15.36 -6.54 26.69
N LYS A 28 -14.83 -5.54 26.00
CA LYS A 28 -15.27 -5.09 24.67
C LYS A 28 -14.18 -5.35 23.64
N ASN A 29 -14.57 -5.77 22.43
CA ASN A 29 -13.67 -5.83 21.28
C ASN A 29 -13.16 -4.41 20.95
N ASP A 30 -11.86 -4.18 21.13
CA ASP A 30 -11.16 -2.92 20.87
C ASP A 30 -10.24 -3.05 19.65
N GLY A 31 -10.65 -3.79 18.64
CA GLY A 31 -10.04 -3.75 17.32
C GLY A 31 -8.81 -4.65 17.14
N LYS A 32 -8.53 -4.96 15.87
CA LYS A 32 -7.50 -5.93 15.47
C LYS A 32 -6.09 -5.43 15.76
N PHE A 33 -5.83 -4.14 15.52
CA PHE A 33 -4.52 -3.54 15.78
C PHE A 33 -4.11 -3.69 17.24
N ARG A 34 -5.02 -3.37 18.17
CA ARG A 34 -4.75 -3.40 19.60
C ARG A 34 -4.68 -4.83 20.14
N ALA A 35 -5.51 -5.73 19.61
CA ALA A 35 -5.38 -7.16 19.87
C ALA A 35 -4.02 -7.72 19.44
N LEU A 36 -3.49 -7.29 18.27
CA LEU A 36 -2.16 -7.70 17.81
C LEU A 36 -1.04 -7.15 18.71
N LEU A 37 -1.16 -5.91 19.20
CA LEU A 37 -0.20 -5.35 20.15
C LEU A 37 -0.18 -6.13 21.48
N ARG A 38 -1.36 -6.47 22.03
CA ARG A 38 -1.47 -7.34 23.21
C ARG A 38 -0.87 -8.71 22.98
N MET A 39 -1.18 -9.34 21.85
CA MET A 39 -0.62 -10.64 21.48
C MET A 39 0.91 -10.57 21.42
N ARG A 40 1.48 -9.54 20.78
CA ARG A 40 2.93 -9.35 20.71
C ARG A 40 3.57 -9.16 22.08
N ALA A 41 2.96 -8.33 22.94
CA ALA A 41 3.42 -8.15 24.32
C ALA A 41 3.35 -9.47 25.12
N ALA A 42 2.27 -10.24 24.98
CA ALA A 42 2.09 -11.54 25.62
C ALA A 42 3.07 -12.61 25.11
N CYS A 43 3.46 -12.55 23.84
CA CYS A 43 4.49 -13.42 23.25
C CYS A 43 5.93 -13.06 23.66
N GLY A 44 6.12 -12.18 24.66
CA GLY A 44 7.44 -11.88 25.21
C GLY A 44 8.16 -10.67 24.58
N ASP A 45 7.46 -9.82 23.84
CA ASP A 45 8.00 -8.54 23.35
C ASP A 45 8.12 -7.54 24.50
N ALA A 46 9.15 -7.71 25.34
CA ALA A 46 9.37 -6.90 26.54
C ALA A 46 9.51 -5.40 26.26
N PRO A 47 10.21 -4.94 25.19
CA PRO A 47 10.25 -3.53 24.83
C PRO A 47 8.86 -2.96 24.51
N LEU A 48 8.05 -3.68 23.72
CA LEU A 48 6.70 -3.26 23.40
C LEU A 48 5.81 -3.22 24.64
N LYS A 49 5.87 -4.26 25.49
CA LYS A 49 5.12 -4.33 26.74
C LYS A 49 5.41 -3.11 27.62
N LYS A 50 6.70 -2.86 27.87
CA LYS A 50 7.14 -1.71 28.67
C LYS A 50 6.69 -0.38 28.04
N HIS A 51 6.76 -0.25 26.72
CA HIS A 51 6.33 0.95 26.03
C HIS A 51 4.84 1.23 26.26
N ILE A 52 3.97 0.22 26.14
CA ILE A 52 2.53 0.36 26.36
C ILE A 52 2.21 0.71 27.83
N GLU A 53 2.92 0.12 28.80
CA GLU A 53 2.67 0.35 30.23
C GLU A 53 3.18 1.70 30.75
N THR A 54 4.25 2.24 30.14
CA THR A 54 4.96 3.41 30.69
C THR A 54 4.86 4.68 29.87
N SER A 55 4.47 4.58 28.59
CA SER A 55 4.43 5.76 27.72
C SER A 55 3.21 6.62 28.03
N PRO A 56 3.37 7.95 28.07
CA PRO A 56 2.22 8.84 28.15
C PRO A 56 1.38 8.71 26.87
N GLY A 57 0.07 8.97 26.96
CA GLY A 57 -0.86 8.74 25.84
C GLY A 57 -0.47 9.45 24.54
N ASN A 58 0.23 10.59 24.60
CA ASN A 58 0.73 11.34 23.44
C ASN A 58 1.96 10.71 22.77
N ALA A 59 2.62 9.74 23.40
CA ALA A 59 3.80 9.06 22.89
C ALA A 59 3.58 7.56 22.67
N MET A 60 2.32 7.09 22.72
CA MET A 60 1.98 5.67 22.55
C MET A 60 1.95 5.26 21.07
N TYR A 61 1.81 6.21 20.15
CA TYR A 61 1.75 5.99 18.70
C TYR A 61 0.63 5.02 18.24
N THR A 62 -0.41 4.83 19.05
CA THR A 62 -1.52 3.91 18.77
C THR A 62 -2.77 4.60 18.25
N SER A 63 -2.78 5.93 18.11
CA SER A 63 -3.96 6.65 17.62
C SER A 63 -4.25 6.36 16.15
N PRO A 64 -5.52 6.47 15.70
CA PRO A 64 -5.85 6.30 14.30
C PRO A 64 -5.09 7.27 13.37
N GLN A 65 -4.76 8.48 13.82
CA GLN A 65 -3.96 9.41 13.01
C GLN A 65 -2.55 8.86 12.78
N ILE A 66 -1.86 8.46 13.85
CA ILE A 66 -0.49 7.95 13.77
C ILE A 66 -0.44 6.63 12.99
N GLN A 67 -1.41 5.74 13.19
CA GLN A 67 -1.50 4.51 12.40
C GLN A 67 -1.61 4.80 10.90
N ASN A 68 -2.39 5.80 10.49
CA ASN A 68 -2.49 6.20 9.08
C ASN A 68 -1.17 6.76 8.56
N GLU A 69 -0.46 7.56 9.35
CA GLU A 69 0.86 8.06 9.00
C GLU A 69 1.87 6.92 8.81
N ILE A 70 1.89 5.93 9.71
CA ILE A 70 2.75 4.75 9.60
C ILE A 70 2.41 3.96 8.33
N ILE A 71 1.12 3.74 8.05
CA ILE A 71 0.67 3.04 6.83
C ILE A 71 1.13 3.81 5.58
N ALA A 72 0.94 5.13 5.54
CA ALA A 72 1.36 5.97 4.44
C ALA A 72 2.88 5.94 4.23
N LEU A 73 3.67 6.01 5.31
CA LEU A 73 5.14 5.90 5.26
C LEU A 73 5.58 4.53 4.76
N CYS A 74 4.96 3.44 5.24
CA CYS A 74 5.22 2.10 4.74
C CYS A 74 4.92 2.01 3.23
N GLY A 75 3.78 2.56 2.80
CA GLY A 75 3.40 2.65 1.39
C GLY A 75 4.46 3.36 0.56
N LYS A 76 4.90 4.55 0.98
CA LYS A 76 5.96 5.32 0.31
C LYS A 76 7.28 4.56 0.22
N ILE A 77 7.69 3.86 1.29
CA ILE A 77 8.92 3.05 1.28
C ILE A 77 8.80 1.89 0.28
N ILE A 78 7.63 1.23 0.22
CA ILE A 78 7.38 0.14 -0.73
C ILE A 78 7.38 0.67 -2.16
N GLN A 79 6.66 1.76 -2.43
CA GLN A 79 6.61 2.43 -3.74
C GLN A 79 8.02 2.84 -4.19
N SER A 80 8.80 3.51 -3.34
CA SER A 80 10.19 3.88 -3.65
C SER A 80 11.06 2.67 -4.00
N LYS A 81 10.91 1.55 -3.28
CA LYS A 81 11.62 0.31 -3.61
C LYS A 81 11.18 -0.31 -4.94
N ILE A 82 9.91 -0.17 -5.31
CA ILE A 82 9.41 -0.61 -6.63
C ILE A 82 10.01 0.28 -7.71
N VAL A 83 9.88 1.60 -7.59
CA VAL A 83 10.41 2.61 -8.53
C VAL A 83 11.90 2.41 -8.76
N ASN A 84 12.70 2.26 -7.70
CA ASN A 84 14.14 2.04 -7.82
C ASN A 84 14.49 0.78 -8.62
N ARG A 85 13.72 -0.31 -8.44
CA ARG A 85 13.92 -1.56 -9.19
C ARG A 85 13.50 -1.41 -10.65
N VAL A 86 12.39 -0.73 -10.90
CA VAL A 86 11.89 -0.43 -12.25
C VAL A 86 12.89 0.45 -13.00
N ASN A 87 13.37 1.55 -12.43
CA ASN A 87 14.34 2.41 -13.09
C ASN A 87 15.68 1.70 -13.35
N ALA A 88 16.05 0.71 -12.53
CA ALA A 88 17.27 -0.09 -12.73
C ALA A 88 17.12 -1.22 -13.79
N CYS A 89 15.90 -1.61 -14.17
CA CYS A 89 15.70 -2.79 -15.02
C CYS A 89 16.01 -2.53 -16.52
N GLY A 90 15.88 -1.28 -16.95
CA GLY A 90 16.14 -0.79 -18.31
C GLY A 90 14.94 -0.81 -19.26
N CYS A 91 13.86 -1.53 -18.94
CA CYS A 91 12.58 -1.45 -19.65
C CYS A 91 11.43 -1.98 -18.80
N PHE A 92 10.29 -1.31 -18.83
CA PHE A 92 9.09 -1.76 -18.10
C PHE A 92 7.83 -1.47 -18.88
N SER A 93 6.77 -2.20 -18.54
CA SER A 93 5.41 -1.92 -19.01
C SER A 93 4.48 -1.61 -17.85
N ILE A 94 3.43 -0.86 -18.11
CA ILE A 94 2.36 -0.61 -17.15
C ILE A 94 1.16 -1.48 -17.47
N LEU A 95 0.46 -1.90 -16.43
CA LEU A 95 -0.84 -2.55 -16.50
C LEU A 95 -1.80 -1.66 -15.72
N ALA A 96 -2.88 -1.19 -16.33
CA ALA A 96 -3.91 -0.44 -15.64
C ALA A 96 -5.26 -1.13 -15.80
N ASP A 97 -5.96 -1.30 -14.67
CA ASP A 97 -7.28 -1.92 -14.61
C ASP A 97 -8.27 -0.93 -14.00
N GLU A 98 -9.49 -0.90 -14.52
CA GLU A 98 -10.55 -0.04 -13.98
C GLU A 98 -11.17 -0.71 -12.76
N ALA A 99 -11.07 -0.04 -11.61
CA ALA A 99 -11.66 -0.45 -10.36
C ALA A 99 -12.64 0.61 -9.86
N THR A 100 -13.76 0.18 -9.30
CA THR A 100 -14.71 1.09 -8.66
C THR A 100 -14.50 1.06 -7.14
N ASP A 101 -14.20 2.20 -6.54
CA ASP A 101 -14.11 2.31 -5.08
C ASP A 101 -15.50 2.18 -4.42
N ILE A 102 -15.50 1.91 -3.11
CA ILE A 102 -16.68 1.79 -2.25
C ILE A 102 -17.57 3.05 -2.33
N SER A 103 -16.98 4.20 -2.66
CA SER A 103 -17.67 5.48 -2.88
C SER A 103 -18.31 5.65 -4.28
N CYS A 104 -18.35 4.61 -5.11
CA CYS A 104 -18.76 4.64 -6.52
C CYS A 104 -17.91 5.58 -7.41
N THR A 105 -16.69 5.91 -6.97
CA THR A 105 -15.73 6.69 -7.77
C THR A 105 -14.85 5.74 -8.57
N ALA A 106 -14.69 6.02 -9.86
CA ALA A 106 -13.78 5.25 -10.72
C ALA A 106 -12.32 5.51 -10.34
N GLN A 107 -11.53 4.46 -10.29
CA GLN A 107 -10.10 4.49 -10.02
C GLN A 107 -9.38 3.54 -10.98
N LEU A 108 -8.15 3.86 -11.35
CA LEU A 108 -7.28 2.93 -12.06
C LEU A 108 -6.35 2.25 -11.07
N CYS A 109 -6.42 0.94 -11.00
CA CYS A 109 -5.42 0.10 -10.36
C CYS A 109 -4.18 0.06 -11.26
N LEU A 110 -3.08 0.67 -10.82
CA LEU A 110 -1.85 0.74 -11.59
C LEU A 110 -0.83 -0.28 -11.08
N CYS A 111 -0.41 -1.18 -11.97
CA CYS A 111 0.64 -2.15 -11.75
C CYS A 111 1.79 -1.92 -12.73
N VAL A 112 3.02 -2.20 -12.29
CA VAL A 112 4.21 -2.16 -13.14
C VAL A 112 4.75 -3.57 -13.35
N ARG A 113 5.05 -3.90 -14.61
CA ARG A 113 5.63 -5.17 -15.02
C ARG A 113 7.04 -4.96 -15.55
N TYR A 114 8.00 -5.65 -14.97
CA TYR A 114 9.42 -5.48 -15.28
C TYR A 114 10.24 -6.72 -14.94
N VAL A 115 11.48 -6.78 -15.43
CA VAL A 115 12.41 -7.88 -15.14
C VAL A 115 13.37 -7.45 -14.03
N ASP A 116 13.22 -8.05 -12.86
CA ASP A 116 14.11 -7.85 -11.71
C ASP A 116 15.37 -8.70 -11.87
N LYS A 117 16.49 -8.02 -12.11
CA LYS A 117 17.79 -8.65 -12.39
C LYS A 117 18.57 -8.77 -11.07
N HIS A 118 18.58 -9.96 -10.48
CA HIS A 118 19.39 -10.23 -9.30
C HIS A 118 20.86 -10.53 -9.67
N THR A 119 21.06 -11.28 -10.74
CA THR A 119 22.37 -11.53 -11.37
C THR A 119 22.20 -11.58 -12.88
N LYS A 120 23.30 -11.72 -13.64
CA LYS A 120 23.23 -11.90 -15.11
C LYS A 120 22.45 -13.16 -15.53
N GLU A 121 22.42 -14.17 -14.67
CA GLU A 121 21.80 -15.47 -14.97
C GLU A 121 20.47 -15.67 -14.23
N HIS A 122 20.16 -14.83 -13.24
CA HIS A 122 18.95 -14.92 -12.43
C HIS A 122 18.10 -13.66 -12.58
N CYS A 123 17.16 -13.74 -13.52
CA CYS A 123 16.16 -12.72 -13.81
C CYS A 123 14.79 -13.23 -13.39
N VAL A 124 14.02 -12.39 -12.68
CA VAL A 124 12.65 -12.72 -12.26
C VAL A 124 11.71 -11.72 -12.90
N LEU A 125 10.71 -12.21 -13.65
CA LEU A 125 9.62 -11.37 -14.11
C LEU A 125 8.74 -10.99 -12.91
N ARG A 126 8.49 -9.70 -12.73
CA ARG A 126 7.68 -9.19 -11.62
C ARG A 126 6.55 -8.33 -12.12
N GLU A 127 5.46 -8.40 -11.37
CA GLU A 127 4.32 -7.49 -11.45
C GLU A 127 4.09 -6.98 -10.03
N ASP A 128 4.35 -5.69 -9.80
CA ASP A 128 4.15 -5.06 -8.49
C ASP A 128 3.07 -3.98 -8.64
N PHE A 129 2.11 -3.97 -7.72
CA PHE A 129 1.13 -2.88 -7.59
C PHE A 129 1.84 -1.58 -7.20
N LEU A 130 1.53 -0.50 -7.90
CA LEU A 130 2.14 0.81 -7.68
C LEU A 130 1.20 1.77 -6.95
N ASP A 131 -0.02 1.97 -7.47
CA ASP A 131 -0.93 2.96 -6.92
C ASP A 131 -2.38 2.79 -7.41
N PHE A 132 -3.32 3.43 -6.70
CA PHE A 132 -4.66 3.69 -7.22
C PHE A 132 -4.74 5.14 -7.70
N VAL A 133 -5.10 5.34 -8.97
CA VAL A 133 -5.22 6.66 -9.56
C VAL A 133 -6.70 7.04 -9.62
N PRO A 134 -7.15 8.07 -8.90
CA PRO A 134 -8.53 8.53 -9.00
C PRO A 134 -8.78 9.09 -10.40
N VAL A 135 -9.90 8.70 -11.01
CA VAL A 135 -10.30 9.18 -12.33
C VAL A 135 -11.68 9.81 -12.26
N TYR A 136 -11.76 11.06 -12.72
CA TYR A 136 -13.01 11.82 -12.79
C TYR A 136 -13.56 11.93 -14.21
N ASP A 137 -12.71 11.70 -15.22
CA ASP A 137 -13.04 11.75 -16.64
C ASP A 137 -12.50 10.48 -17.33
N LEU A 138 -13.43 9.69 -17.87
CA LEU A 138 -13.16 8.39 -18.51
C LEU A 138 -12.80 8.51 -20.00
N THR A 139 -12.58 9.72 -20.51
CA THR A 139 -12.03 9.90 -21.86
C THR A 139 -10.59 9.40 -21.93
N GLY A 140 -10.21 8.74 -23.04
CA GLY A 140 -8.86 8.19 -23.21
C GLY A 140 -7.75 9.23 -23.00
N LYS A 141 -8.00 10.48 -23.38
CA LYS A 141 -7.04 11.59 -23.18
C LYS A 141 -6.86 11.94 -21.70
N ALA A 142 -7.95 12.02 -20.93
CA ALA A 142 -7.88 12.33 -19.50
C ALA A 142 -7.23 11.18 -18.70
N LEU A 143 -7.56 9.94 -19.06
CA LEU A 143 -6.95 8.73 -18.51
C LEU A 143 -5.43 8.72 -18.76
N ALA A 144 -5.00 8.90 -20.02
CA ALA A 144 -3.59 8.95 -20.38
C ALA A 144 -2.84 10.09 -19.66
N HIS A 145 -3.46 11.28 -19.55
CA HIS A 145 -2.84 12.40 -18.85
C HIS A 145 -2.66 12.10 -17.34
N SER A 146 -3.69 11.57 -16.69
CA SER A 146 -3.66 11.23 -15.26
C SER A 146 -2.63 10.13 -14.97
N LEU A 147 -2.56 9.13 -15.85
CA LEU A 147 -1.61 8.03 -15.75
C LEU A 147 -0.16 8.52 -15.92
N LEU A 148 0.14 9.26 -16.99
CA LEU A 148 1.48 9.80 -17.22
C LEU A 148 1.89 10.79 -16.12
N GLY A 149 0.95 11.59 -15.62
CA GLY A 149 1.17 12.46 -14.46
C GLY A 149 1.54 11.66 -13.21
N THR A 150 0.81 10.58 -12.94
CA THR A 150 1.06 9.70 -11.79
C THR A 150 2.42 9.02 -11.89
N LEU A 151 2.76 8.44 -13.05
CA LEU A 151 4.07 7.82 -13.27
C LEU A 151 5.22 8.81 -13.05
N ARG A 152 5.08 10.06 -13.52
CA ARG A 152 6.07 11.12 -13.27
C ARG A 152 6.16 11.50 -11.80
N SER A 153 5.04 11.56 -11.09
CA SER A 153 5.04 11.87 -9.64
C SER A 153 5.68 10.79 -8.79
N HIS A 154 5.75 9.55 -9.30
CA HIS A 154 6.47 8.44 -8.69
C HIS A 154 7.94 8.37 -9.13
N ASP A 155 8.47 9.37 -9.84
CA ASP A 155 9.85 9.41 -10.34
C ASP A 155 10.22 8.22 -11.25
N LEU A 156 9.23 7.67 -11.99
CA LEU A 156 9.51 6.64 -13.00
C LEU A 156 10.05 7.26 -14.29
N ASP A 157 11.11 6.66 -14.82
CA ASP A 157 11.71 7.09 -16.08
C ASP A 157 10.86 6.62 -17.27
N LEU A 158 9.98 7.49 -17.75
CA LEU A 158 9.11 7.22 -18.89
C LEU A 158 9.85 6.92 -20.20
N THR A 159 11.16 7.21 -20.30
CA THR A 159 11.94 6.81 -21.49
C THR A 159 12.14 5.29 -21.56
N LEU A 160 12.00 4.59 -20.43
CA LEU A 160 12.10 3.14 -20.31
C LEU A 160 10.74 2.44 -20.45
N LEU A 161 9.65 3.20 -20.59
CA LEU A 161 8.30 2.65 -20.76
C LEU A 161 8.17 2.02 -22.15
N CYS A 162 8.12 0.69 -22.23
CA CYS A 162 8.12 -0.06 -23.49
C CYS A 162 6.73 -0.63 -23.86
N GLY A 163 5.76 -0.56 -22.96
CA GLY A 163 4.43 -1.12 -23.21
C GLY A 163 3.38 -0.67 -22.21
N GLN A 164 2.12 -0.75 -22.61
CA GLN A 164 0.97 -0.41 -21.78
C GLN A 164 -0.12 -1.46 -22.04
N GLY A 165 -0.67 -2.04 -20.97
CA GLY A 165 -1.77 -2.98 -21.02
C GLY A 165 -2.94 -2.44 -20.22
N TYR A 166 -4.14 -2.51 -20.80
CA TYR A 166 -5.36 -1.98 -20.21
C TYR A 166 -6.46 -3.02 -20.34
N ASP A 167 -7.21 -3.26 -19.26
CA ASP A 167 -8.42 -4.09 -19.35
C ASP A 167 -9.63 -3.22 -19.77
N GLY A 168 -10.44 -3.76 -20.68
CA GLY A 168 -11.83 -3.38 -20.91
C GLY A 168 -12.26 -1.91 -20.92
N ALA A 169 -11.71 -1.04 -21.78
CA ALA A 169 -12.40 0.20 -22.15
C ALA A 169 -12.12 0.60 -23.61
N ALA A 170 -13.18 0.74 -24.41
CA ALA A 170 -13.11 1.23 -25.81
C ALA A 170 -12.44 2.62 -25.92
N SER A 171 -12.36 3.36 -24.82
CA SER A 171 -11.73 4.68 -24.71
C SER A 171 -10.19 4.64 -24.68
N MET A 172 -9.57 3.50 -24.36
CA MET A 172 -8.13 3.37 -24.12
C MET A 172 -7.36 2.78 -25.31
N SER A 173 -8.07 2.11 -26.24
CA SER A 173 -7.57 1.85 -27.59
C SER A 173 -7.75 3.14 -28.41
N GLY A 174 -6.71 3.96 -28.49
CA GLY A 174 -6.76 5.18 -29.32
C GLY A 174 -7.19 4.86 -30.76
N THR A 175 -8.09 5.69 -31.30
CA THR A 175 -8.27 5.84 -32.75
C THR A 175 -7.08 6.56 -33.37
#